data_AF-A0A8I1I008-F1
#
_entry.id   AF-A0A8I1I008-F1
#
_cell.length_a   1.000
_cell.length_b   1.000
_cell.length_c   1.000
_cell.angle_alpha   90.00
_cell.angle_beta   90.00
_cell.angle_gamma   90.00
#
_symmetry.space_group_name_H-M   'P 1'
#
loop_
_entity.id
_entity.type
_entity.pdbx_description
1 polymer ?
#
loop_
_entity_poly.entity_id
_entity_poly.type
_entity_poly.pdbx_seq_one_letter_code
_entity_poly.pdbx_strand_id
1 'polypeptide(L)'
;MMRYCQYCCNWLKHEQPLQAPLNMQKFFREILSSPISEKRWAILVSGLHSIITTSQAAPTGALLHMVLEPLRRSRHASTTTLFKDIVRLCEKENYLLIWPYVVNEILLVGRGAEKEFYEALCRFAAQRPAPEIKKGMEAFQNKMVAEDIFLTLPVESYRLFLILLHTDLAPLISTRIIEGLTHNPPDWLTKAMAPALDGDRQAHREFLRKYLHAAHQGQIPDDLLKQSSDLLVQSLQELPPERRTEPWVTESINAFASLKTKESLSFMKEIATAKKLLLLPQWPATCRKAAALVLSAKRKR
;
A
#
# COMPACT_ATOMS: atom_id res chain seq x y z
N MET A 1 9.12 25.84 -26.64
CA MET A 1 8.25 25.25 -25.59
C MET A 1 7.09 26.18 -25.21
N MET A 2 7.30 27.47 -24.92
CA MET A 2 6.19 28.42 -24.63
C MET A 2 5.12 28.52 -25.74
N ARG A 3 5.52 28.60 -27.02
CA ARG A 3 4.56 28.54 -28.14
C ARG A 3 3.75 27.24 -28.16
N TYR A 4 4.32 26.14 -27.67
CA TYR A 4 3.69 24.81 -27.72
C TYR A 4 2.73 24.56 -26.55
N CYS A 5 2.95 25.13 -25.37
CA CYS A 5 1.91 25.15 -24.32
C CYS A 5 0.66 25.89 -24.80
N GLN A 6 0.83 26.96 -25.56
CA GLN A 6 -0.27 27.71 -26.16
C GLN A 6 -0.99 26.90 -27.26
N TYR A 7 -0.24 26.08 -28.02
CA TYR A 7 -0.81 25.06 -28.91
C TYR A 7 -1.56 23.97 -28.14
N CYS A 8 -1.07 23.49 -26.99
CA CYS A 8 -1.79 22.53 -26.15
C CYS A 8 -3.11 23.10 -25.62
N CYS A 9 -3.14 24.37 -25.22
CA CYS A 9 -4.38 25.03 -24.78
C CYS A 9 -5.40 25.23 -25.93
N ASN A 10 -4.95 25.47 -27.15
CA ASN A 10 -5.81 25.55 -28.33
C ASN A 10 -6.22 24.17 -28.88
N TRP A 11 -5.39 23.14 -28.68
CA TRP A 11 -5.62 21.74 -29.06
C TRP A 11 -6.81 21.12 -28.33
N LEU A 12 -7.03 21.52 -27.08
CA LEU A 12 -8.16 21.09 -26.25
C LEU A 12 -9.55 21.52 -26.76
N LYS A 13 -9.59 22.45 -27.73
CA LYS A 13 -10.83 23.08 -28.19
C LYS A 13 -11.30 22.60 -29.56
N HIS A 14 -10.46 21.91 -30.35
CA HIS A 14 -10.79 21.54 -31.75
C HIS A 14 -10.38 20.11 -32.12
N GLU A 15 -11.28 19.37 -32.78
CA GLU A 15 -11.01 18.07 -33.41
C GLU A 15 -9.97 18.25 -34.53
N GLN A 16 -8.77 17.68 -34.35
CA GLN A 16 -7.67 17.73 -35.33
C GLN A 16 -7.26 16.33 -35.78
N PRO A 17 -6.65 16.19 -36.98
CA PRO A 17 -6.30 14.89 -37.58
C PRO A 17 -5.33 14.06 -36.71
N LEU A 18 -5.50 12.73 -36.76
CA LEU A 18 -4.79 11.68 -35.99
C LEU A 18 -3.25 11.77 -35.97
N GLN A 19 -2.62 12.54 -36.88
CA GLN A 19 -1.17 12.70 -36.98
C GLN A 19 -0.57 13.62 -35.89
N ALA A 20 -1.30 14.61 -35.39
CA ALA A 20 -0.78 15.55 -34.40
C ALA A 20 -0.49 14.91 -33.02
N PRO A 21 -1.34 14.02 -32.46
CA PRO A 21 -1.05 13.30 -31.21
C PRO A 21 0.18 12.40 -31.31
N LEU A 22 0.37 11.72 -32.44
CA LEU A 22 1.53 10.84 -32.65
C LEU A 22 2.84 11.62 -32.68
N ASN A 23 2.85 12.79 -33.32
CA ASN A 23 4.01 13.67 -33.36
C ASN A 23 4.35 14.24 -31.97
N MET A 24 3.34 14.62 -31.18
CA MET A 24 3.54 15.07 -29.80
C MET A 24 4.07 13.95 -28.90
N GLN A 25 3.52 12.75 -29.00
CA GLN A 25 3.99 11.60 -28.21
C GLN A 25 5.44 11.24 -28.53
N LYS A 26 5.83 11.26 -29.82
CA LYS A 26 7.21 11.05 -30.24
C LYS A 26 8.14 12.12 -29.67
N PHE A 27 7.73 13.39 -29.71
CA PHE A 27 8.50 14.51 -29.18
C PHE A 27 8.69 14.44 -27.66
N PHE A 28 7.61 14.17 -26.89
CA PHE A 28 7.72 13.96 -25.45
C PHE A 28 8.63 12.78 -25.13
N ARG A 29 8.55 11.69 -25.90
CA ARG A 29 9.44 10.55 -25.73
C ARG A 29 10.90 10.94 -25.92
N GLU A 30 11.25 11.64 -26.99
CA GLU A 30 12.62 12.07 -27.27
C GLU A 30 13.18 13.00 -26.18
N ILE A 31 12.39 13.98 -25.73
CA ILE A 31 12.82 14.93 -24.71
C ILE A 31 12.95 14.27 -23.33
N LEU A 32 11.94 13.50 -22.92
CA LEU A 32 11.88 12.94 -21.56
C LEU A 32 12.82 11.75 -21.37
N SER A 33 13.27 11.13 -22.46
CA SER A 33 14.31 10.08 -22.45
C SER A 33 15.74 10.64 -22.32
N SER A 34 15.92 11.96 -22.41
CA SER A 34 17.23 12.64 -22.30
C SER A 34 17.36 13.39 -20.98
N PRO A 35 18.57 13.77 -20.54
CA PRO A 35 18.75 14.64 -19.37
C PRO A 35 17.92 15.92 -19.47
N ILE A 36 17.08 16.18 -18.46
CA ILE A 36 16.19 17.35 -18.41
C ILE A 36 16.83 18.40 -17.50
N SER A 37 17.06 19.60 -18.02
CA SER A 37 17.53 20.71 -17.18
C SER A 37 16.41 21.23 -16.26
N GLU A 38 16.78 21.81 -15.11
CA GLU A 38 15.82 22.38 -14.15
C GLU A 38 14.83 23.35 -14.80
N LYS A 39 15.31 24.20 -15.73
CA LYS A 39 14.45 25.12 -16.48
C LYS A 39 13.40 24.39 -17.32
N ARG A 40 13.78 23.30 -18.00
CA ARG A 40 12.85 22.50 -18.81
C ARG A 40 11.87 21.73 -17.93
N TRP A 41 12.33 21.24 -16.78
CA TRP A 41 11.48 20.62 -15.77
C TRP A 41 10.43 21.57 -15.23
N ALA A 42 10.83 22.78 -14.82
CA ALA A 42 9.91 23.81 -14.34
C ALA A 42 8.86 24.20 -15.41
N ILE A 43 9.25 24.28 -16.69
CA ILE A 43 8.31 24.53 -17.79
C ILE A 43 7.31 23.37 -17.94
N LEU A 44 7.77 22.12 -17.85
CA LEU A 44 6.90 20.93 -17.92
C LEU A 44 5.89 20.92 -16.77
N VAL A 45 6.37 21.07 -15.54
CA VAL A 45 5.54 21.11 -14.32
C VAL A 45 4.51 22.23 -14.41
N SER A 46 4.95 23.45 -14.73
CA SER A 46 4.04 24.61 -14.84
C SER A 46 3.02 24.44 -15.97
N GLY A 47 3.42 23.91 -17.12
CA GLY A 47 2.51 23.64 -18.23
C GLY A 47 1.43 22.61 -17.89
N LEU A 48 1.81 21.50 -17.25
CA LEU A 48 0.87 20.49 -16.78
C LEU A 48 -0.07 21.05 -15.71
N HIS A 49 0.47 21.82 -14.76
CA HIS A 49 -0.32 22.50 -13.75
C HIS A 49 -1.38 23.43 -14.38
N SER A 50 -0.98 24.30 -15.32
CA SER A 50 -1.92 25.18 -16.03
C SER A 50 -3.01 24.41 -16.79
N ILE A 51 -2.70 23.25 -17.34
CA ILE A 51 -3.69 22.42 -18.02
C ILE A 51 -4.65 21.82 -17.01
N ILE A 52 -4.15 21.29 -15.89
CA ILE A 52 -4.98 20.76 -14.79
C ILE A 52 -5.94 21.82 -14.26
N THR A 53 -5.51 23.08 -14.13
CA THR A 53 -6.36 24.16 -13.59
C THR A 53 -7.36 24.73 -14.60
N THR A 54 -7.11 24.61 -15.91
CA THR A 54 -7.95 25.23 -16.95
C THR A 54 -8.81 24.24 -17.74
N SER A 55 -8.57 22.93 -17.60
CA SER A 55 -9.16 21.90 -18.46
C SER A 55 -10.20 21.04 -17.75
N GLN A 56 -11.10 20.45 -18.53
CA GLN A 56 -11.97 19.37 -18.08
C GLN A 56 -11.20 18.05 -17.90
N ALA A 57 -11.82 17.05 -17.28
CA ALA A 57 -11.11 15.84 -16.81
C ALA A 57 -10.55 14.91 -17.91
N ALA A 58 -11.24 14.78 -19.04
CA ALA A 58 -10.85 13.83 -20.10
C ALA A 58 -9.54 14.22 -20.81
N PRO A 59 -9.33 15.48 -21.23
CA PRO A 59 -8.09 15.85 -21.87
C PRO A 59 -6.84 15.82 -20.97
N THR A 60 -7.02 16.08 -19.67
CA THR A 60 -5.94 15.97 -18.68
C THR A 60 -5.37 14.55 -18.64
N GLY A 61 -6.23 13.53 -18.74
CA GLY A 61 -5.80 12.13 -18.73
C GLY A 61 -4.96 11.74 -19.95
N ALA A 62 -5.40 12.13 -21.14
CA ALA A 62 -4.68 11.84 -22.38
C ALA A 62 -3.27 12.46 -22.39
N LEU A 63 -3.16 13.72 -21.93
CA LEU A 63 -1.88 14.41 -21.86
C LEU A 63 -0.95 13.80 -20.81
N LEU A 64 -1.46 13.51 -19.61
CA LEU A 64 -0.67 12.84 -18.57
C LEU A 64 -0.13 11.51 -19.09
N HIS A 65 -0.95 10.71 -19.78
CA HIS A 65 -0.49 9.45 -20.36
C HIS A 65 0.65 9.62 -21.38
N MET A 66 0.65 10.68 -22.18
CA MET A 66 1.76 10.96 -23.12
C MET A 66 3.07 11.30 -22.43
N VAL A 67 3.01 11.83 -21.20
CA VAL A 67 4.16 12.31 -20.42
C VAL A 67 4.69 11.23 -19.46
N LEU A 68 3.79 10.52 -18.77
CA LEU A 68 4.15 9.58 -17.72
C LEU A 68 4.92 8.37 -18.26
N GLU A 69 4.45 7.78 -19.37
CA GLU A 69 5.07 6.55 -19.89
C GLU A 69 6.54 6.75 -20.32
N PRO A 70 6.91 7.81 -21.07
CA PRO A 70 8.32 8.12 -21.30
C PRO A 70 9.12 8.41 -20.03
N LEU A 71 8.51 9.09 -19.04
CA LEU A 71 9.18 9.41 -17.79
C LEU A 71 9.51 8.18 -16.96
N ARG A 72 8.60 7.20 -16.86
CA ARG A 72 8.86 5.94 -16.16
C ARG A 72 10.04 5.17 -16.75
N ARG A 73 10.25 5.27 -18.06
CA ARG A 73 11.37 4.62 -18.77
C ARG A 73 12.66 5.45 -18.73
N SER A 74 12.59 6.70 -18.28
CA SER A 74 13.74 7.58 -18.20
C SER A 74 14.62 7.24 -17.01
N ARG A 75 15.93 7.40 -17.17
CA ARG A 75 16.90 7.34 -16.07
C ARG A 75 17.18 8.71 -15.45
N HIS A 76 16.62 9.77 -16.03
CA HIS A 76 16.98 11.15 -15.71
C HIS A 76 15.91 11.91 -14.93
N ALA A 77 14.71 11.35 -14.83
CA ALA A 77 13.58 11.95 -14.15
C ALA A 77 12.59 10.86 -13.74
N SER A 78 11.70 11.17 -12.79
CA SER A 78 10.70 10.24 -12.29
C SER A 78 9.30 10.85 -12.30
N THR A 79 8.29 9.99 -12.38
CA THR A 79 6.89 10.41 -12.26
C THR A 79 6.53 10.80 -10.83
N THR A 80 7.20 10.24 -9.82
CA THR A 80 7.04 10.61 -8.40
C THR A 80 7.49 12.05 -8.13
N THR A 81 8.65 12.47 -8.67
CA THR A 81 9.11 13.87 -8.59
C THR A 81 8.14 14.79 -9.34
N LEU A 82 7.69 14.39 -10.53
CA LEU A 82 6.75 15.18 -11.33
C LEU A 82 5.46 15.46 -10.56
N PHE A 83 4.83 14.41 -10.02
CA PHE A 83 3.59 14.55 -9.29
C PHE A 83 3.76 15.31 -7.99
N LYS A 84 4.88 15.16 -7.28
CA LYS A 84 5.17 15.94 -6.08
C LYS A 84 5.18 17.44 -6.40
N ASP A 85 5.86 17.83 -7.48
CA ASP A 85 5.95 19.23 -7.88
C ASP A 85 4.61 19.77 -8.38
N ILE A 86 3.84 18.98 -9.15
CA ILE A 86 2.49 19.38 -9.59
C ILE A 86 1.55 19.55 -8.39
N VAL A 87 1.51 18.58 -7.47
CA VAL A 87 0.66 18.64 -6.27
C VAL A 87 0.97 19.85 -5.41
N ARG A 88 2.24 20.26 -5.32
CA ARG A 88 2.67 21.47 -4.60
C ARG A 88 2.12 22.75 -5.22
N LEU A 89 1.95 22.79 -6.54
CA LEU A 89 1.39 23.95 -7.24
C LEU A 89 -0.15 23.94 -7.27
N CYS A 90 -0.77 22.76 -7.25
CA CYS A 90 -2.22 22.64 -7.33
C CYS A 90 -2.93 23.24 -6.11
N GLU A 91 -4.02 23.95 -6.40
CA GLU A 91 -5.00 24.35 -5.40
C GLU A 91 -5.93 23.19 -5.01
N LYS A 92 -6.56 23.29 -3.83
CA LYS A 92 -7.39 22.21 -3.25
C LYS A 92 -8.53 21.75 -4.17
N GLU A 93 -9.06 22.65 -5.00
CA GLU A 93 -10.15 22.40 -5.95
C GLU A 93 -9.74 21.40 -7.05
N ASN A 94 -8.46 21.42 -7.43
CA ASN A 94 -7.91 20.56 -8.49
C ASN A 94 -7.41 19.20 -7.97
N TYR A 95 -7.42 18.98 -6.65
CA TYR A 95 -6.90 17.74 -6.07
C TYR A 95 -7.72 16.52 -6.49
N LEU A 96 -9.05 16.63 -6.58
CA LEU A 96 -9.89 15.51 -7.00
C LEU A 96 -9.62 15.09 -8.45
N LEU A 97 -9.21 16.05 -9.30
CA LEU A 97 -8.88 15.77 -10.69
C LEU A 97 -7.56 14.99 -10.81
N ILE A 98 -6.53 15.36 -10.04
CA ILE A 98 -5.21 14.74 -10.15
C ILE A 98 -5.07 13.45 -9.31
N TRP A 99 -5.84 13.32 -8.23
CA TRP A 99 -5.72 12.22 -7.26
C TRP A 99 -5.71 10.82 -7.91
N PRO A 100 -6.57 10.47 -8.88
CA PRO A 100 -6.55 9.15 -9.49
C PRO A 100 -5.23 8.82 -10.21
N TYR A 101 -4.58 9.82 -10.81
CA TYR A 101 -3.31 9.64 -11.51
C TYR A 101 -2.15 9.51 -10.52
N VAL A 102 -2.18 10.27 -9.42
CA VAL A 102 -1.19 10.11 -8.33
C VAL A 102 -1.27 8.70 -7.73
N VAL A 103 -2.47 8.23 -7.43
CA VAL A 103 -2.66 6.87 -6.88
C VAL A 103 -2.22 5.81 -7.88
N ASN A 104 -2.52 5.98 -9.16
CA ASN A 104 -2.03 5.06 -10.20
C ASN A 104 -0.49 5.00 -10.23
N GLU A 105 0.21 6.12 -10.15
CA GLU A 105 1.68 6.09 -10.09
C GLU A 105 2.24 5.48 -8.81
N ILE A 106 1.63 5.76 -7.65
CA ILE A 106 2.00 5.11 -6.38
C ILE A 106 1.96 3.59 -6.55
N LEU A 107 0.91 3.06 -7.17
CA LEU A 107 0.72 1.63 -7.38
C LEU A 107 1.69 1.04 -8.41
N LEU A 108 2.01 1.76 -9.49
CA LEU A 108 2.85 1.24 -10.57
C LEU A 108 4.34 1.33 -10.27
N VAL A 109 4.79 2.46 -9.72
CA VAL A 109 6.21 2.76 -9.52
C VAL A 109 6.71 2.22 -8.19
N GLY A 110 5.86 2.24 -7.16
CA GLY A 110 6.28 1.88 -5.81
C GLY A 110 7.22 2.91 -5.20
N ARG A 111 7.84 2.54 -4.08
CA ARG A 111 8.63 3.45 -3.25
C ARG A 111 10.01 3.75 -3.85
N GLY A 112 10.68 2.72 -4.36
CA GLY A 112 11.95 2.81 -5.06
C GLY A 112 13.03 3.61 -4.33
N ALA A 113 13.86 4.32 -5.11
CA ALA A 113 14.93 5.16 -4.60
C ALA A 113 14.45 6.52 -4.04
N GLU A 114 13.26 6.99 -4.45
CA GLU A 114 12.74 8.33 -4.13
C GLU A 114 11.76 8.31 -2.95
N LYS A 115 12.18 7.71 -1.85
CA LYS A 115 11.36 7.44 -0.66
C LYS A 115 10.58 8.66 -0.16
N GLU A 116 11.26 9.80 -0.03
CA GLU A 116 10.65 11.04 0.50
C GLU A 116 9.53 11.57 -0.41
N PHE A 117 9.69 11.46 -1.73
CA PHE A 117 8.70 11.95 -2.68
C PHE A 117 7.51 11.00 -2.75
N TYR A 118 7.76 9.69 -2.73
CA TYR A 118 6.73 8.67 -2.62
C TYR A 118 5.87 8.86 -1.35
N GLU A 119 6.50 9.05 -0.19
CA GLU A 119 5.80 9.26 1.08
C GLU A 119 5.00 10.57 1.10
N ALA A 120 5.49 11.63 0.44
CA ALA A 120 4.73 12.86 0.26
C ALA A 120 3.46 12.65 -0.58
N LEU A 121 3.55 11.86 -1.66
CA LEU A 121 2.40 11.52 -2.50
C LEU A 121 1.41 10.61 -1.76
N CYS A 122 1.89 9.66 -0.96
CA CYS A 122 1.03 8.83 -0.11
C CYS A 122 0.25 9.68 0.89
N ARG A 123 0.91 10.63 1.56
CA ARG A 123 0.25 11.57 2.49
C ARG A 123 -0.77 12.44 1.78
N PHE A 124 -0.44 12.97 0.60
CA PHE A 124 -1.39 13.72 -0.23
C PHE A 124 -2.64 12.87 -0.53
N ALA A 125 -2.45 11.63 -0.98
CA ALA A 125 -3.55 10.76 -1.36
C ALA A 125 -4.38 10.29 -0.15
N ALA A 126 -3.76 10.13 1.02
CA ALA A 126 -4.40 9.74 2.28
C ALA A 126 -5.30 10.82 2.89
N GLN A 127 -5.04 12.11 2.62
CA GLN A 127 -5.78 13.23 3.24
C GLN A 127 -7.25 13.37 2.79
N ARG A 128 -7.68 12.62 1.77
CA ARG A 128 -8.98 12.86 1.12
C ARG A 128 -9.90 11.64 1.19
N PRO A 129 -11.23 11.85 1.32
CA PRO A 129 -12.18 10.78 1.06
C PRO A 129 -11.97 10.33 -0.38
N ALA A 130 -11.89 9.01 -0.59
CA ALA A 130 -11.63 8.44 -1.90
C ALA A 130 -12.69 8.95 -2.89
N PRO A 131 -12.34 9.75 -3.92
CA PRO A 131 -13.21 9.83 -5.08
C PRO A 131 -13.36 8.42 -5.65
N GLU A 132 -14.45 8.15 -6.36
CA GLU A 132 -14.61 6.86 -7.06
C GLU A 132 -13.33 6.56 -7.85
N ILE A 133 -12.69 5.46 -7.48
CA ILE A 133 -11.46 5.04 -8.14
C ILE A 133 -11.84 4.66 -9.56
N LYS A 134 -11.31 5.43 -10.51
CA LYS A 134 -11.56 5.20 -11.93
C LYS A 134 -10.97 3.84 -12.31
N LYS A 135 -11.82 2.84 -12.51
CA LYS A 135 -11.44 1.49 -12.94
C LYS A 135 -10.66 1.44 -14.26
N GLY A 136 -10.69 2.54 -15.04
CA GLY A 136 -9.93 2.70 -16.28
C GLY A 136 -8.46 3.09 -16.12
N MET A 137 -7.92 3.12 -14.90
CA MET A 137 -6.50 3.42 -14.65
C MET A 137 -5.63 2.18 -14.85
N GLU A 138 -4.42 2.37 -15.38
CA GLU A 138 -3.49 1.31 -15.80
C GLU A 138 -3.23 0.25 -14.71
N ALA A 139 -2.97 0.68 -13.46
CA ALA A 139 -2.74 -0.24 -12.34
C ALA A 139 -3.94 -1.18 -12.10
N PHE A 140 -5.17 -0.65 -12.24
CA PHE A 140 -6.41 -1.39 -12.04
C PHE A 140 -6.73 -2.29 -13.23
N GLN A 141 -6.52 -1.80 -14.45
CA GLN A 141 -6.74 -2.56 -15.69
C GLN A 141 -5.78 -3.76 -15.78
N ASN A 142 -4.50 -3.53 -15.51
CA ASN A 142 -3.45 -4.54 -15.66
C ASN A 142 -3.20 -5.34 -14.37
N LYS A 143 -3.93 -5.04 -13.27
CA LYS A 143 -3.73 -5.63 -11.94
C LYS A 143 -2.27 -5.57 -11.48
N MET A 144 -1.65 -4.40 -11.67
CA MET A 144 -0.25 -4.17 -11.34
C MET A 144 -0.14 -3.37 -10.04
N VAL A 145 0.68 -3.90 -9.13
CA VAL A 145 1.02 -3.27 -7.87
C VAL A 145 2.49 -3.56 -7.59
N ALA A 146 3.30 -2.51 -7.47
CA ALA A 146 4.71 -2.60 -7.12
C ALA A 146 4.90 -3.28 -5.74
N GLU A 147 6.02 -3.96 -5.56
CA GLU A 147 6.22 -4.84 -4.40
C GLU A 147 6.48 -4.07 -3.11
N ASP A 148 7.09 -2.90 -3.22
CA ASP A 148 7.56 -2.09 -2.10
C ASP A 148 6.58 -0.97 -1.70
N ILE A 149 5.33 -1.03 -2.17
CA ILE A 149 4.34 0.03 -1.95
C ILE A 149 4.05 0.30 -0.47
N PHE A 150 4.29 -0.68 0.41
CA PHE A 150 4.01 -0.60 1.85
C PHE A 150 5.26 -0.87 2.71
N LEU A 151 6.47 -0.64 2.19
CA LEU A 151 7.70 -0.86 2.96
C LEU A 151 8.05 0.35 3.83
N THR A 152 8.04 0.19 5.16
CA THR A 152 8.43 1.25 6.14
C THR A 152 7.67 2.57 5.96
N LEU A 153 6.35 2.50 5.78
CA LEU A 153 5.54 3.70 5.60
C LEU A 153 5.13 4.35 6.92
N PRO A 154 5.09 5.69 6.98
CA PRO A 154 4.59 6.42 8.13
C PRO A 154 3.07 6.25 8.24
N VAL A 155 2.54 6.25 9.47
CA VAL A 155 1.14 5.94 9.80
C VAL A 155 0.17 6.87 9.05
N GLU A 156 0.55 8.12 8.78
CA GLU A 156 -0.21 9.10 8.00
C GLU A 156 -0.60 8.59 6.60
N SER A 157 0.17 7.64 6.05
CA SER A 157 -0.10 7.04 4.75
C SER A 157 -1.10 5.90 4.80
N TYR A 158 -1.38 5.31 5.98
CA TYR A 158 -2.18 4.08 6.12
C TYR A 158 -3.62 4.26 5.59
N ARG A 159 -4.18 5.47 5.71
CA ARG A 159 -5.50 5.78 5.17
C ARG A 159 -5.60 5.59 3.65
N LEU A 160 -4.54 5.82 2.88
CA LEU A 160 -4.52 5.49 1.45
C LEU A 160 -4.69 3.97 1.25
N PHE A 161 -3.95 3.16 1.98
CA PHE A 161 -4.01 1.71 1.85
C PHE A 161 -5.34 1.15 2.36
N LEU A 162 -5.92 1.75 3.39
CA LEU A 162 -7.28 1.47 3.81
C LEU A 162 -8.28 1.70 2.68
N ILE A 163 -8.16 2.81 1.94
CA ILE A 163 -8.98 3.08 0.75
C ILE A 163 -8.76 2.00 -0.32
N LEU A 164 -7.51 1.67 -0.62
CA LEU A 164 -7.15 0.68 -1.65
C LEU A 164 -7.65 -0.73 -1.32
N LEU A 165 -7.77 -1.09 -0.04
CA LEU A 165 -8.37 -2.36 0.41
C LEU A 165 -9.89 -2.47 0.14
N HIS A 166 -10.55 -1.40 -0.30
CA HIS A 166 -11.96 -1.42 -0.73
C HIS A 166 -12.11 -1.56 -2.25
N THR A 167 -11.03 -1.83 -2.97
CA THR A 167 -11.01 -1.91 -4.44
C THR A 167 -10.87 -3.34 -4.96
N ASP A 168 -10.98 -3.49 -6.27
CA ASP A 168 -10.73 -4.76 -6.97
C ASP A 168 -9.25 -5.22 -6.88
N LEU A 169 -8.32 -4.34 -6.46
CA LEU A 169 -6.92 -4.69 -6.18
C LEU A 169 -6.68 -5.17 -4.75
N ALA A 170 -7.71 -5.22 -3.90
CA ALA A 170 -7.55 -5.53 -2.48
C ALA A 170 -6.73 -6.79 -2.17
N PRO A 171 -6.84 -7.93 -2.89
CA PRO A 171 -5.98 -9.09 -2.63
C PRO A 171 -4.48 -8.78 -2.81
N LEU A 172 -4.09 -8.17 -3.93
CA LEU A 172 -2.70 -7.78 -4.21
C LEU A 172 -2.19 -6.76 -3.18
N ILE A 173 -2.99 -5.74 -2.90
CA ILE A 173 -2.66 -4.71 -1.90
C ILE A 173 -2.47 -5.34 -0.52
N SER A 174 -3.33 -6.30 -0.14
CA SER A 174 -3.23 -7.01 1.14
C SER A 174 -1.91 -7.77 1.24
N THR A 175 -1.52 -8.48 0.19
CA THR A 175 -0.23 -9.18 0.14
C THR A 175 0.93 -8.22 0.34
N ARG A 176 0.93 -7.06 -0.34
CA ARG A 176 2.00 -6.05 -0.16
C ARG A 176 2.03 -5.43 1.23
N ILE A 177 0.87 -5.20 1.84
CA ILE A 177 0.77 -4.71 3.23
C ILE A 177 1.33 -5.76 4.19
N ILE A 178 0.95 -7.03 4.03
CA ILE A 178 1.43 -8.14 4.86
C ILE A 178 2.96 -8.27 4.73
N GLU A 179 3.49 -8.26 3.51
CA GLU A 179 4.93 -8.28 3.26
C GLU A 179 5.61 -7.10 3.98
N GLY A 180 5.10 -5.88 3.84
CA GLY A 180 5.65 -4.69 4.50
C GLY A 180 5.66 -4.81 6.04
N LEU A 181 4.55 -5.27 6.63
CA LEU A 181 4.40 -5.46 8.08
C LEU A 181 5.25 -6.61 8.62
N THR A 182 5.43 -7.69 7.86
CA THR A 182 6.30 -8.81 8.24
C THR A 182 7.76 -8.37 8.27
N HIS A 183 8.20 -7.56 7.29
CA HIS A 183 9.59 -7.09 7.25
C HIS A 183 9.87 -5.99 8.28
N ASN A 184 8.93 -5.07 8.51
CA ASN A 184 9.10 -3.92 9.40
C ASN A 184 7.85 -3.71 10.25
N PRO A 185 7.62 -4.56 11.26
CA PRO A 185 6.44 -4.46 12.10
C PRO A 185 6.51 -3.19 12.97
N PRO A 186 5.53 -2.28 12.89
CA PRO A 186 5.51 -1.05 13.70
C PRO A 186 5.19 -1.32 15.18
N ASP A 187 4.56 -2.45 15.49
CA ASP A 187 4.14 -2.80 16.85
C ASP A 187 4.19 -4.31 17.11
N TRP A 188 3.97 -4.70 18.37
CA TRP A 188 3.99 -6.10 18.78
C TRP A 188 2.88 -6.93 18.12
N LEU A 189 1.73 -6.32 17.80
CA LEU A 189 0.57 -7.03 17.26
C LEU A 189 0.87 -7.45 15.82
N THR A 190 1.28 -6.50 14.97
CA THR A 190 1.69 -6.77 13.59
C THR A 190 2.88 -7.70 13.52
N LYS A 191 3.86 -7.58 14.43
CA LYS A 191 4.96 -8.53 14.54
C LYS A 191 4.47 -9.97 14.73
N ALA A 192 3.45 -10.16 15.56
CA ALA A 192 2.86 -11.47 15.84
C ALA A 192 1.89 -11.96 14.75
N MET A 193 1.15 -11.04 14.14
CA MET A 193 0.06 -11.34 13.21
C MET A 193 0.54 -11.50 11.77
N ALA A 194 1.36 -10.56 11.28
CA ALA A 194 1.64 -10.42 9.85
C ALA A 194 2.14 -11.72 9.19
N PRO A 195 3.05 -12.51 9.80
CA PRO A 195 3.51 -13.78 9.21
C PRO A 195 2.42 -14.86 9.08
N ALA A 196 1.34 -14.75 9.85
CA ALA A 196 0.20 -15.68 9.82
C ALA A 196 -0.94 -15.22 8.89
N LEU A 197 -0.87 -14.00 8.38
CA LEU A 197 -1.89 -13.45 7.49
C LEU A 197 -1.72 -13.94 6.05
N ASP A 198 -2.82 -13.82 5.30
CA ASP A 198 -2.95 -14.27 3.92
C ASP A 198 -3.87 -13.27 3.22
N GLY A 199 -3.35 -12.62 2.18
CA GLY A 199 -4.04 -11.56 1.44
C GLY A 199 -5.29 -12.05 0.72
N ASP A 200 -5.42 -13.35 0.45
CA ASP A 200 -6.56 -13.93 -0.26
C ASP A 200 -7.75 -14.25 0.66
N ARG A 201 -7.52 -14.36 1.97
CA ARG A 201 -8.58 -14.64 2.95
C ARG A 201 -9.32 -13.35 3.36
N GLN A 202 -10.64 -13.33 3.18
CA GLN A 202 -11.46 -12.15 3.51
C GLN A 202 -11.33 -11.72 4.98
N ALA A 203 -11.28 -12.67 5.92
CA ALA A 203 -11.15 -12.38 7.34
C ALA A 203 -9.81 -11.67 7.67
N HIS A 204 -8.73 -12.02 6.96
CA HIS A 204 -7.41 -11.41 7.12
C HIS A 204 -7.39 -9.99 6.54
N ARG A 205 -8.04 -9.77 5.39
CA ARG A 205 -8.23 -8.42 4.84
C ARG A 205 -9.04 -7.52 5.78
N GLU A 206 -10.06 -8.08 6.43
CA GLU A 206 -10.86 -7.33 7.39
C GLU A 206 -10.03 -6.93 8.63
N PHE A 207 -9.18 -7.84 9.12
CA PHE A 207 -8.19 -7.50 10.15
C PHE A 207 -7.29 -6.34 9.69
N LEU A 208 -6.73 -6.40 8.48
CA LEU A 208 -5.88 -5.32 7.95
C LEU A 208 -6.61 -3.98 7.88
N ARG A 209 -7.88 -3.96 7.43
CA ARG A 209 -8.68 -2.72 7.40
C ARG A 209 -8.85 -2.13 8.79
N LYS A 210 -9.25 -2.94 9.77
CA LYS A 210 -9.40 -2.47 11.15
C LYS A 210 -8.09 -2.00 11.75
N TYR A 211 -7.00 -2.72 11.50
CA TYR A 211 -5.67 -2.36 11.96
C TYR A 211 -5.22 -1.00 11.39
N LEU A 212 -5.28 -0.83 10.07
CA LEU A 212 -4.89 0.43 9.41
C LEU A 212 -5.77 1.61 9.86
N HIS A 213 -7.05 1.35 10.13
CA HIS A 213 -7.95 2.35 10.68
C HIS A 213 -7.58 2.74 12.12
N ALA A 214 -7.29 1.76 12.97
CA ALA A 214 -6.94 1.95 14.38
C ALA A 214 -5.55 2.55 14.60
N ALA A 215 -4.59 2.31 13.70
CA ALA A 215 -3.20 2.77 13.85
C ALA A 215 -3.07 4.29 14.10
N HIS A 216 -3.97 5.10 13.55
CA HIS A 216 -4.00 6.55 13.78
C HIS A 216 -4.39 6.95 15.21
N GLN A 217 -5.04 6.07 15.96
CA GLN A 217 -5.57 6.35 17.31
C GLN A 217 -4.52 6.07 18.39
N GLY A 218 -3.38 5.45 18.05
CA GLY A 218 -2.29 5.13 18.98
C GLY A 218 -2.63 4.04 20.02
N GLN A 219 -3.84 3.49 19.98
CA GLN A 219 -4.30 2.40 20.83
C GLN A 219 -4.96 1.32 19.98
N ILE A 220 -4.74 0.06 20.33
CA ILE A 220 -5.34 -1.08 19.65
C ILE A 220 -6.70 -1.36 20.31
N PRO A 221 -7.82 -1.28 19.57
CA PRO A 221 -9.15 -1.56 20.11
C PRO A 221 -9.31 -3.00 20.59
N ASP A 222 -10.13 -3.20 21.63
CA ASP A 222 -10.40 -4.53 22.21
C ASP A 222 -11.03 -5.50 21.20
N ASP A 223 -11.87 -5.01 20.28
CA ASP A 223 -12.48 -5.85 19.24
C ASP A 223 -11.43 -6.36 18.24
N LEU A 224 -10.42 -5.54 17.93
CA LEU A 224 -9.28 -5.91 17.10
C LEU A 224 -8.39 -6.94 17.82
N LEU A 225 -8.15 -6.79 19.13
CA LEU A 225 -7.44 -7.78 19.93
C LEU A 225 -8.18 -9.13 19.95
N LYS A 226 -9.50 -9.11 20.13
CA LYS A 226 -10.33 -10.32 20.08
C LYS A 226 -10.24 -11.00 18.71
N GLN A 227 -10.44 -10.25 17.62
CA GLN A 227 -10.33 -10.78 16.26
C GLN A 227 -8.94 -11.36 15.98
N SER A 228 -7.89 -10.69 16.45
CA SER A 228 -6.50 -11.16 16.31
C SER A 228 -6.30 -12.50 17.00
N SER A 229 -6.88 -12.67 18.19
CA SER A 229 -6.84 -13.93 18.94
C SER A 229 -7.47 -15.07 18.15
N ASP A 230 -8.67 -14.86 17.61
CA ASP A 230 -9.41 -15.88 16.85
C ASP A 230 -8.65 -16.27 15.58
N LEU A 231 -8.12 -15.28 14.84
CA LEU A 231 -7.34 -15.50 13.62
C LEU A 231 -6.02 -16.23 13.87
N LEU A 232 -5.29 -15.90 14.95
CA LEU A 232 -4.05 -16.59 15.29
C LEU A 232 -4.31 -18.02 15.73
N VAL A 233 -5.35 -18.28 16.53
CA VAL A 233 -5.72 -19.64 16.92
C VAL A 233 -5.99 -20.46 15.66
N GLN A 234 -6.83 -19.95 14.75
CA GLN A 234 -7.13 -20.61 13.49
C GLN A 234 -5.85 -20.87 12.66
N SER A 235 -5.03 -19.84 12.46
CA SER A 235 -3.82 -19.93 11.63
C SER A 235 -2.81 -20.93 12.19
N LEU A 236 -2.64 -20.98 13.52
CA LEU A 236 -1.75 -21.93 14.18
C LEU A 236 -2.30 -23.36 14.20
N GLN A 237 -3.62 -23.55 14.30
CA GLN A 237 -4.26 -24.86 14.19
C GLN A 237 -4.10 -25.45 12.79
N GLU A 238 -4.24 -24.62 11.76
CA GLU A 238 -4.07 -24.98 10.35
C GLU A 238 -2.59 -25.16 9.97
N LEU A 239 -1.64 -24.76 10.84
CA LEU A 239 -0.21 -24.78 10.53
C LEU A 239 0.33 -26.22 10.46
N PRO A 240 0.92 -26.63 9.32
CA PRO A 240 1.47 -27.96 9.15
C PRO A 240 2.70 -28.15 10.05
N PRO A 241 2.99 -29.39 10.50
CA PRO A 241 4.03 -29.68 11.48
C PRO A 241 5.41 -29.12 11.12
N GLU A 242 5.77 -29.12 9.84
CA GLU A 242 7.07 -28.71 9.31
C GLU A 242 7.31 -27.20 9.49
N ARG A 243 6.23 -26.41 9.51
CA ARG A 243 6.29 -24.95 9.66
C ARG A 243 6.24 -24.49 11.12
N ARG A 244 5.93 -25.38 12.06
CA ARG A 244 5.82 -25.03 13.50
C ARG A 244 7.15 -24.62 14.13
N THR A 245 8.27 -24.92 13.47
CA THR A 245 9.61 -24.51 13.90
C THR A 245 10.00 -23.11 13.42
N GLU A 246 9.19 -22.47 12.56
CA GLU A 246 9.47 -21.13 12.08
C GLU A 246 9.52 -20.13 13.26
N PRO A 247 10.47 -19.16 13.26
CA PRO A 247 10.67 -18.26 14.40
C PRO A 247 9.42 -17.48 14.81
N TRP A 248 8.63 -17.01 13.84
CA TRP A 248 7.43 -16.22 14.08
C TRP A 248 6.38 -16.97 14.90
N VAL A 249 6.32 -18.30 14.82
CA VAL A 249 5.33 -19.12 15.54
C VAL A 249 5.45 -18.93 17.05
N THR A 250 6.69 -18.90 17.55
CA THR A 250 6.94 -18.68 18.98
C THR A 250 6.60 -17.24 19.38
N GLU A 251 6.85 -16.27 18.52
CA GLU A 251 6.49 -14.87 18.75
C GLU A 251 4.96 -14.68 18.79
N SER A 252 4.22 -15.30 17.88
CA SER A 252 2.75 -15.31 17.89
C SER A 252 2.19 -16.00 19.12
N ILE A 253 2.79 -17.10 19.58
CA ILE A 253 2.39 -17.76 20.83
C ILE A 253 2.57 -16.81 22.01
N ASN A 254 3.72 -16.12 22.11
CA ASN A 254 3.97 -15.16 23.18
C ASN A 254 2.97 -14.00 23.17
N ALA A 255 2.51 -13.57 22.00
CA ALA A 255 1.53 -12.49 21.85
C ALA A 255 0.18 -12.80 22.52
N PHE A 256 -0.20 -14.06 22.69
CA PHE A 256 -1.43 -14.43 23.43
C PHE A 256 -1.40 -13.99 24.90
N ALA A 257 -0.23 -13.73 25.47
CA ALA A 257 -0.13 -13.11 26.80
C ALA A 257 -0.84 -11.74 26.87
N SER A 258 -0.93 -11.02 25.75
CA SER A 258 -1.61 -9.73 25.64
C SER A 258 -3.07 -9.85 25.21
N LEU A 259 -3.46 -10.91 24.49
CA LEU A 259 -4.82 -11.10 23.94
C LEU A 259 -5.82 -11.67 24.96
N LYS A 260 -5.37 -12.61 25.81
CA LYS A 260 -6.09 -13.14 26.99
C LYS A 260 -7.58 -13.54 26.80
N THR A 261 -7.99 -14.00 25.62
CA THR A 261 -9.35 -14.56 25.42
C THR A 261 -9.48 -15.95 26.04
N LYS A 262 -10.71 -16.43 26.31
CA LYS A 262 -10.91 -17.79 26.86
C LYS A 262 -10.43 -18.85 25.87
N GLU A 263 -10.70 -18.61 24.59
CA GLU A 263 -10.36 -19.45 23.45
C GLU A 263 -8.84 -19.59 23.30
N SER A 264 -8.12 -18.47 23.33
CA SER A 264 -6.65 -18.50 23.28
C SER A 264 -6.04 -19.25 24.46
N LEU A 265 -6.55 -19.08 25.68
CA LEU A 265 -6.05 -19.84 26.83
C LEU A 265 -6.30 -21.34 26.70
N SER A 266 -7.46 -21.74 26.17
CA SER A 266 -7.74 -23.14 25.87
C SER A 266 -6.74 -23.69 24.85
N PHE A 267 -6.48 -22.94 23.78
CA PHE A 267 -5.53 -23.32 22.75
C PHE A 267 -4.08 -23.35 23.25
N MET A 268 -3.66 -22.44 24.13
CA MET A 268 -2.33 -22.50 24.76
C MET A 268 -2.17 -23.76 25.61
N LYS A 269 -3.23 -24.20 26.30
CA LYS A 269 -3.22 -25.47 27.04
C LYS A 269 -3.04 -26.64 26.09
N GLU A 270 -3.72 -26.64 24.95
CA GLU A 270 -3.55 -27.63 23.89
C GLU A 270 -2.11 -27.67 23.38
N ILE A 271 -1.53 -26.53 22.97
CA ILE A 271 -0.13 -26.47 22.52
C ILE A 271 0.81 -27.08 23.56
N ALA A 272 0.65 -26.71 24.83
CA ALA A 272 1.54 -27.17 25.91
C ALA A 272 1.48 -28.70 26.16
N THR A 273 0.31 -29.33 25.96
CA THR A 273 0.08 -30.72 26.39
C THR A 273 -0.18 -31.71 25.24
N ALA A 274 -0.42 -31.25 24.03
CA ALA A 274 -0.80 -32.10 22.90
C ALA A 274 0.30 -33.11 22.54
N LYS A 275 -0.10 -34.37 22.36
CA LYS A 275 0.77 -35.49 22.00
C LYS A 275 0.22 -36.25 20.79
N LYS A 276 1.10 -36.58 19.85
CA LYS A 276 0.91 -37.57 18.78
C LYS A 276 1.32 -38.95 19.30
N LEU A 277 0.53 -39.98 18.99
CA LEU A 277 0.78 -41.38 19.42
C LEU A 277 1.01 -41.50 20.95
N LEU A 278 0.26 -40.73 21.75
CA LEU A 278 0.28 -40.70 23.23
C LEU A 278 1.62 -40.30 23.90
N LEU A 279 2.74 -40.26 23.17
CA LEU A 279 4.08 -40.07 23.73
C LEU A 279 4.84 -38.91 23.10
N LEU A 280 4.68 -38.66 21.79
CA LEU A 280 5.48 -37.65 21.08
C LEU A 280 4.79 -36.29 21.13
N PRO A 281 5.43 -35.22 21.63
CA PRO A 281 4.83 -33.90 21.61
C PRO A 281 4.47 -33.46 20.19
N GLN A 282 3.25 -32.96 20.00
CA GLN A 282 2.77 -32.49 18.69
C GLN A 282 3.36 -31.12 18.29
N TRP A 283 3.89 -30.38 19.27
CA TRP A 283 4.48 -29.06 19.10
C TRP A 283 5.96 -29.03 19.52
N PRO A 284 6.80 -28.23 18.85
CA PRO A 284 8.19 -28.03 19.24
C PRO A 284 8.35 -27.57 20.68
N ALA A 285 9.48 -27.93 21.31
CA ALA A 285 9.72 -27.61 22.71
C ALA A 285 9.67 -26.10 23.01
N THR A 286 10.14 -25.25 22.09
CA THR A 286 10.08 -23.78 22.19
C THR A 286 8.64 -23.27 22.26
N CYS A 287 7.77 -23.75 21.37
CA CYS A 287 6.35 -23.42 21.34
C CYS A 287 5.64 -23.85 22.62
N ARG A 288 5.91 -25.07 23.11
CA ARG A 288 5.31 -25.58 24.36
C ARG A 288 5.72 -24.76 25.58
N LYS A 289 7.00 -24.38 25.66
CA LYS A 289 7.52 -23.51 26.73
C LYS A 289 6.86 -22.13 26.68
N ALA A 290 6.76 -21.52 25.50
CA ALA A 290 6.08 -20.24 25.31
C ALA A 290 4.60 -20.31 25.76
N ALA A 291 3.87 -21.33 25.33
CA ALA A 291 2.47 -21.52 25.74
C ALA A 291 2.31 -21.72 27.26
N ALA A 292 3.21 -22.49 27.89
CA ALA A 292 3.21 -22.67 29.35
C ALA A 292 3.47 -21.34 30.10
N LEU A 293 4.36 -20.48 29.58
CA LEU A 293 4.61 -19.16 30.14
C LEU A 293 3.36 -18.27 30.08
N VAL A 294 2.68 -18.23 28.93
CA VAL A 294 1.42 -17.49 28.74
C VAL A 294 0.37 -17.93 29.77
N LEU A 295 0.20 -19.24 29.98
CA LEU A 295 -0.74 -19.78 30.97
C LEU A 295 -0.36 -19.40 32.42
N SER A 296 0.94 -19.37 32.74
CA SER A 296 1.44 -19.05 34.08
C SER A 296 1.29 -17.57 34.44
N ALA A 297 1.33 -16.67 33.45
CA ALA A 297 1.16 -15.23 33.66
C ALA A 297 -0.22 -14.87 34.23
N LYS A 298 -1.22 -15.74 34.05
CA LYS A 298 -2.55 -15.61 34.63
C LYS A 298 -2.58 -15.85 36.16
N ARG A 299 -1.60 -16.56 36.72
CA ARG A 299 -1.55 -16.89 38.17
C ARG A 299 -0.94 -15.79 39.05
N LYS A 300 -0.33 -14.75 38.47
CA LYS A 300 0.40 -13.69 39.21
C LYS A 300 -0.35 -12.34 39.31
N ARG A 301 -1.63 -12.31 38.96
CA ARG A 301 -2.57 -11.20 39.21
C ARG A 301 -3.84 -11.79 39.81
#